data_AF-A0A7W1LUJ9-F1
#
_entry.id   AF-A0A7W1LUJ9-F1
#
_cell.length_a   1.000
_cell.length_b   1.000
_cell.length_c   1.000
_cell.angle_alpha   90.00
_cell.angle_beta   90.00
_cell.angle_gamma   90.00
#
_symmetry.space_group_name_H-M   'P 1'
#
loop_
_entity.id
_entity.type
_entity.pdbx_description
1 polymer ?
#
loop_
_entity_poly.entity_id
_entity_poly.type
_entity_poly.pdbx_seq_one_letter_code
_entity_poly.pdbx_strand_id
1 'polypeptide(L)'
;MNDYGLLFSMLVAFAIPGLVARRWPLQTFEHPTGFLDAALMPAMAGLAVGRVAAIMLDDPRSVGRLADMLVIRSGVEFWPGVIAALGVAAWSARRAGTAPMARLVDIAPLAMIGYAGYEATCLFRDGCYGPRGGFGLRPDGLQARMLPVGLLIAVIIAAGAVAVKQMEQRGSLP
;
A
#
# COMPACT_ATOMS: atom_id res chain seq x y z
N MET A 1 7.92 -20.93 -2.15
CA MET A 1 7.10 -20.82 -0.92
C MET A 1 6.82 -19.36 -0.51
N ASN A 2 7.55 -18.35 -1.01
CA ASN A 2 7.28 -16.92 -0.73
C ASN A 2 6.10 -16.30 -1.49
N ASP A 3 5.62 -16.92 -2.56
CA ASP A 3 4.59 -16.32 -3.43
C ASP A 3 3.22 -16.21 -2.72
N TYR A 4 2.88 -17.18 -1.87
CA TYR A 4 1.63 -17.17 -1.09
C TYR A 4 1.61 -16.05 -0.05
N GLY A 5 2.73 -15.81 0.64
CA GLY A 5 2.84 -14.73 1.63
C GLY A 5 2.70 -13.36 0.97
N LEU A 6 3.27 -13.18 -0.22
CA LEU A 6 3.18 -11.93 -0.98
C LEU A 6 1.77 -11.69 -1.54
N LEU A 7 1.13 -12.73 -2.09
CA LEU A 7 -0.28 -12.67 -2.51
C LEU A 7 -1.19 -12.33 -1.33
N PHE A 8 -0.96 -12.93 -0.16
CA PHE A 8 -1.69 -12.61 1.05
C PHE A 8 -1.48 -11.16 1.49
N SER A 9 -0.24 -10.67 1.49
CA SER A 9 0.05 -9.26 1.76
C SER A 9 -0.68 -8.31 0.83
N MET A 10 -0.71 -8.60 -0.48
CA MET A 10 -1.45 -7.79 -1.45
C MET A 10 -2.95 -7.81 -1.17
N LEU A 11 -3.52 -8.99 -0.93
CA LEU A 11 -4.94 -9.12 -0.57
C LEU A 11 -5.26 -8.30 0.68
N VAL A 12 -4.44 -8.38 1.72
CA VAL A 12 -4.63 -7.62 2.97
C VAL A 12 -4.51 -6.12 2.73
N ALA A 13 -3.49 -5.69 1.96
CA ALA A 13 -3.25 -4.28 1.66
C ALA A 13 -4.38 -3.61 0.86
N PHE A 14 -5.18 -4.38 0.11
CA PHE A 14 -6.35 -3.88 -0.62
C PHE A 14 -7.67 -4.10 0.11
N ALA A 15 -7.86 -5.29 0.70
CA ALA A 15 -9.11 -5.67 1.35
C ALA A 15 -9.37 -4.85 2.62
N ILE A 16 -8.34 -4.61 3.45
CA ILE A 16 -8.51 -3.85 4.69
C ILE A 16 -8.93 -2.40 4.38
N PRO A 17 -8.21 -1.61 3.54
CA PRO A 17 -8.68 -0.27 3.18
C PRO A 17 -10.05 -0.27 2.52
N GLY A 18 -10.36 -1.25 1.68
CA GLY A 18 -11.69 -1.37 1.07
C GLY A 18 -12.81 -1.57 2.09
N LEU A 19 -12.56 -2.35 3.15
CA LEU A 19 -13.49 -2.51 4.27
C LEU A 19 -13.58 -1.26 5.14
N VAL A 20 -12.46 -0.58 5.39
CA VAL A 20 -12.40 0.66 6.17
C VAL A 20 -13.09 1.81 5.44
N ALA A 21 -12.95 1.90 4.11
CA ALA A 21 -13.62 2.89 3.27
C ALA A 21 -15.15 2.81 3.35
N ARG A 22 -15.72 1.65 3.70
CA ARG A 22 -17.17 1.53 3.97
C ARG A 22 -17.62 2.26 5.24
N ARG A 23 -16.70 2.50 6.18
CA ARG A 23 -16.98 3.19 7.45
C ARG A 23 -16.41 4.61 7.49
N TRP A 24 -15.47 4.94 6.63
CA TRP A 24 -14.86 6.26 6.53
C TRP A 24 -15.42 6.99 5.30
N PRO A 25 -16.41 7.88 5.45
CA PRO A 25 -16.89 8.67 4.33
C PRO A 25 -15.73 9.52 3.79
N LEU A 26 -15.53 9.43 2.48
CA LEU A 26 -14.53 10.19 1.75
C LEU A 26 -15.23 11.37 1.11
N GLN A 27 -14.81 12.58 1.48
CA GLN A 27 -15.51 13.82 1.12
C GLN A 27 -15.36 14.15 -0.38
N THR A 28 -14.29 13.68 -1.00
CA THR A 28 -14.01 13.94 -2.42
C THR A 28 -14.72 12.95 -3.37
N PHE A 29 -15.54 12.05 -2.83
CA PHE A 29 -16.27 11.02 -3.59
C PHE A 29 -17.71 11.43 -3.83
N GLU A 30 -17.91 12.51 -4.59
CA GLU A 30 -19.22 12.82 -5.16
C GLU A 30 -19.33 12.29 -6.61
N HIS A 31 -20.52 11.82 -6.97
CA HIS A 31 -20.81 11.13 -8.23
C HIS A 31 -20.35 11.96 -9.45
N PRO A 32 -19.49 11.40 -10.32
CA PRO A 32 -19.53 9.99 -10.75
C PRO A 32 -18.33 9.12 -10.34
N THR A 33 -17.33 9.62 -9.61
CA THR A 33 -16.12 8.84 -9.30
C THR A 33 -16.28 8.01 -8.02
N GLY A 34 -16.29 6.67 -8.16
CA GLY A 34 -16.39 5.74 -7.03
C GLY A 34 -15.03 5.36 -6.42
N PHE A 35 -15.04 4.52 -5.37
CA PHE A 35 -13.82 3.93 -4.74
C PHE A 35 -12.84 3.36 -5.77
N LEU A 36 -13.38 2.75 -6.82
CA LEU A 36 -12.59 2.16 -7.90
C LEU A 36 -11.74 3.21 -8.63
N ASP A 37 -12.30 4.37 -8.97
CA ASP A 37 -11.60 5.38 -9.75
C ASP A 37 -10.56 6.15 -8.95
N ALA A 38 -10.84 6.38 -7.67
CA ALA A 38 -10.02 7.26 -6.85
C ALA A 38 -9.03 6.54 -5.93
N ALA A 39 -9.19 5.24 -5.71
CA ALA A 39 -8.24 4.44 -4.93
C ALA A 39 -7.71 3.23 -5.71
N LEU A 40 -8.58 2.41 -6.30
CA LEU A 40 -8.13 1.18 -6.97
C LEU A 40 -7.33 1.47 -8.25
N MET A 41 -7.82 2.34 -9.13
CA MET A 41 -7.15 2.67 -10.40
C MET A 41 -5.76 3.28 -10.18
N PRO A 42 -5.57 4.28 -9.29
CA PRO A 42 -4.24 4.75 -8.90
C PRO A 42 -3.33 3.63 -8.41
N ALA A 43 -3.83 2.75 -7.55
CA ALA A 43 -3.02 1.66 -7.00
C ALA A 43 -2.63 0.63 -8.07
N MET A 44 -3.55 0.26 -8.96
CA MET A 44 -3.29 -0.63 -10.09
C MET A 44 -2.30 -0.02 -11.08
N ALA A 45 -2.42 1.28 -11.37
CA ALA A 45 -1.46 1.99 -12.21
C ALA A 45 -0.07 2.02 -11.57
N GLY A 46 0.00 2.29 -10.28
CA GLY A 46 1.26 2.24 -9.53
C GLY A 46 1.91 0.86 -9.54
N LEU A 47 1.14 -0.19 -9.31
CA LEU A 47 1.62 -1.57 -9.39
C LEU A 47 2.13 -1.91 -10.79
N ALA A 48 1.38 -1.57 -11.83
CA ALA A 48 1.77 -1.83 -13.21
C ALA A 48 3.06 -1.09 -13.58
N VAL A 49 3.16 0.20 -13.28
CA VAL A 49 4.34 1.00 -13.60
C VAL A 49 5.56 0.58 -12.78
N GLY A 50 5.40 0.36 -11.48
CA GLY A 50 6.48 -0.12 -10.63
C GLY A 50 7.00 -1.50 -11.08
N ARG A 51 6.11 -2.36 -11.56
CA ARG A 51 6.49 -3.66 -12.12
C ARG A 51 7.27 -3.52 -13.43
N VAL A 52 6.79 -2.69 -14.36
CA VAL A 52 7.48 -2.43 -15.62
C VAL A 52 8.86 -1.83 -15.37
N ALA A 53 8.96 -0.89 -14.43
CA ALA A 53 10.23 -0.28 -14.04
C ALA A 53 11.20 -1.33 -13.45
N ALA A 54 10.73 -2.23 -12.58
CA ALA A 54 11.55 -3.33 -12.05
C ALA A 54 12.10 -4.21 -13.18
N ILE A 55 11.26 -4.60 -14.13
CA ILE A 55 11.68 -5.41 -15.29
C ILE A 55 12.73 -4.68 -16.12
N MET A 56 12.52 -3.38 -16.37
CA MET A 56 13.47 -2.57 -17.15
C MET A 56 14.83 -2.40 -16.47
N LEU A 57 14.87 -2.34 -15.13
CA LEU A 57 16.11 -2.22 -14.36
C LEU A 57 16.83 -3.56 -14.19
N ASP A 58 16.10 -4.62 -13.88
CA ASP A 58 16.67 -5.94 -13.57
C ASP A 58 17.05 -6.75 -14.82
N ASP A 59 16.22 -6.73 -15.87
CA ASP A 59 16.49 -7.45 -17.13
C ASP A 59 15.83 -6.77 -18.34
N PRO A 60 16.44 -5.71 -18.89
CA PRO A 60 15.89 -4.97 -20.02
C PRO A 60 15.78 -5.81 -21.32
N ARG A 61 16.44 -6.97 -21.41
CA ARG A 61 16.32 -7.87 -22.58
C ARG A 61 15.03 -8.69 -22.55
N SER A 62 14.36 -8.76 -21.40
CA SER A 62 13.12 -9.51 -21.20
C SER A 62 11.85 -8.76 -21.67
N VAL A 63 11.98 -7.48 -22.06
CA VAL A 63 10.86 -6.61 -22.47
C VAL A 63 10.10 -7.12 -23.71
N GLY A 64 10.64 -8.10 -24.45
CA GLY A 64 10.00 -8.73 -25.62
C GLY A 64 9.14 -9.96 -25.34
N ARG A 65 9.10 -10.49 -24.11
CA ARG A 65 8.39 -11.75 -23.78
C ARG A 65 7.35 -11.52 -22.68
N LEU A 66 6.07 -11.49 -23.06
CA LEU A 66 4.92 -11.34 -22.15
C LEU A 66 4.90 -12.37 -21.01
N ALA A 67 5.36 -13.60 -21.28
CA ALA A 67 5.46 -14.66 -20.27
C ALA A 67 6.48 -14.31 -19.18
N ASP A 68 7.63 -13.72 -19.54
CA ASP A 68 8.67 -13.36 -18.58
C ASP A 68 8.29 -12.10 -17.77
N MET A 69 7.47 -11.21 -18.34
CA MET A 69 6.89 -10.08 -17.59
C MET A 69 5.93 -10.54 -16.49
N LEU A 70 5.16 -11.60 -16.75
CA LEU A 70 4.17 -12.19 -15.84
C LEU A 70 4.79 -13.12 -14.78
N VAL A 71 6.01 -13.61 -14.98
CA VAL A 71 6.70 -14.45 -13.99
C VAL A 71 7.16 -13.58 -12.82
N ILE A 72 6.48 -13.76 -11.67
CA ILE A 72 6.68 -13.07 -10.40
C ILE A 72 8.01 -13.53 -9.76
N ARG A 73 9.16 -13.22 -10.37
CA ARG A 73 10.48 -13.41 -9.75
C ARG A 73 11.10 -12.12 -9.22
N SER A 74 10.86 -10.99 -9.89
CA SER A 74 11.35 -9.68 -9.43
C SER A 74 10.32 -8.93 -8.59
N GLY A 75 10.77 -7.91 -7.86
CA GLY A 75 9.93 -7.06 -7.03
C GLY A 75 9.08 -6.07 -7.85
N VAL A 76 8.64 -5.00 -7.17
CA VAL A 76 7.99 -3.83 -7.76
C VAL A 76 8.82 -2.63 -7.32
N GLU A 77 9.23 -1.79 -8.28
CA GLU A 77 9.96 -0.57 -7.96
C GLU A 77 9.04 0.44 -7.28
N PHE A 78 9.41 0.83 -6.07
CA PHE A 78 8.57 1.65 -5.21
C PHE A 78 8.34 3.04 -5.80
N TRP A 79 9.41 3.77 -6.14
CA TRP A 79 9.30 5.17 -6.56
C TRP A 79 8.54 5.38 -7.87
N PRO A 80 8.81 4.63 -8.96
CA PRO A 80 8.02 4.72 -10.18
C PRO A 80 6.54 4.41 -9.94
N GLY A 81 6.26 3.39 -9.11
CA GLY A 81 4.88 3.04 -8.76
C GLY A 81 4.16 4.14 -7.98
N VAL A 82 4.82 4.74 -6.98
CA VAL A 82 4.29 5.88 -6.21
C VAL A 82 3.99 7.06 -7.11
N ILE A 83 4.92 7.44 -7.99
CA ILE A 83 4.73 8.56 -8.92
C ILE A 83 3.54 8.31 -9.84
N ALA A 84 3.42 7.10 -10.41
CA ALA A 84 2.30 6.75 -11.27
C ALA A 84 0.96 6.77 -10.53
N ALA A 85 0.90 6.21 -9.31
CA ALA A 85 -0.29 6.23 -8.49
C ALA A 85 -0.73 7.67 -8.17
N LEU A 86 0.20 8.52 -7.73
CA LEU A 86 -0.08 9.93 -7.45
C LEU A 86 -0.54 10.69 -8.71
N GLY A 87 0.09 10.42 -9.86
CA GLY A 87 -0.28 11.01 -11.14
C GLY A 87 -1.71 10.66 -11.56
N VAL A 88 -2.09 9.39 -11.46
CA VAL A 88 -3.45 8.92 -11.77
C VAL A 88 -4.46 9.45 -10.77
N ALA A 89 -4.15 9.47 -9.48
CA ALA A 89 -5.01 10.07 -8.45
C ALA A 89 -5.24 11.56 -8.72
N ALA A 90 -4.18 12.33 -8.99
CA ALA A 90 -4.29 13.75 -9.30
C ALA A 90 -5.08 14.02 -10.59
N TRP A 91 -4.88 13.20 -11.61
CA TRP A 91 -5.63 13.29 -12.87
C TRP A 91 -7.10 12.97 -12.70
N SER A 92 -7.43 11.90 -11.94
CA SER A 92 -8.81 11.55 -11.59
C SER A 92 -9.50 12.68 -10.82
N ALA A 93 -8.79 13.31 -9.88
CA ALA A 93 -9.30 14.44 -9.11
C ALA A 93 -9.65 15.64 -10.00
N ARG A 94 -8.77 15.97 -10.96
CA ARG A 94 -9.01 17.04 -11.94
C ARG A 94 -10.23 16.78 -12.80
N ARG A 95 -10.40 15.54 -13.28
CA ARG A 95 -11.59 15.15 -14.06
C ARG A 95 -12.88 15.27 -13.26
N ALA A 96 -12.82 15.01 -11.96
CA ALA A 96 -13.95 15.13 -11.05
C ALA A 96 -14.20 16.57 -10.56
N GLY A 97 -13.45 17.58 -11.04
CA GLY A 97 -13.58 18.96 -10.58
C GLY A 97 -13.09 19.21 -9.14
N THR A 98 -12.35 18.26 -8.56
CA THR A 98 -11.83 18.34 -7.20
C THR A 98 -10.36 18.73 -7.18
N ALA A 99 -9.93 19.49 -6.17
CA ALA A 99 -8.52 19.83 -6.01
C ALA A 99 -7.68 18.54 -5.78
N PRO A 100 -6.60 18.29 -6.55
CA PRO A 100 -5.78 17.10 -6.41
C PRO A 100 -5.26 16.87 -4.99
N MET A 101 -4.86 17.95 -4.31
CA MET A 101 -4.36 17.86 -2.95
C MET A 101 -5.45 17.44 -1.97
N ALA A 102 -6.68 17.95 -2.11
CA ALA A 102 -7.81 17.55 -1.28
C ALA A 102 -8.10 16.04 -1.43
N ARG A 103 -8.05 15.52 -2.66
CA ARG A 103 -8.19 14.08 -2.94
C ARG A 103 -7.11 13.26 -2.24
N LEU A 104 -5.85 13.69 -2.36
CA LEU A 104 -4.72 12.99 -1.76
C LEU A 104 -4.80 12.96 -0.23
N VAL A 105 -5.22 14.08 0.39
CA VAL A 105 -5.44 14.16 1.84
C VAL A 105 -6.56 13.22 2.28
N ASP A 106 -7.68 13.21 1.55
CA ASP A 106 -8.86 12.37 1.85
C ASP A 106 -8.55 10.86 1.75
N ILE A 107 -7.72 10.45 0.80
CA ILE A 107 -7.29 9.04 0.66
C ILE A 107 -6.09 8.66 1.55
N ALA A 108 -5.35 9.62 2.10
CA ALA A 108 -4.12 9.34 2.85
C ALA A 108 -4.34 8.42 4.05
N PRO A 109 -5.37 8.59 4.90
CA PRO A 109 -5.66 7.66 5.99
C PRO A 109 -5.90 6.23 5.50
N LEU A 110 -6.58 6.06 4.36
CA LEU A 110 -6.81 4.74 3.78
C LEU A 110 -5.51 4.11 3.25
N ALA A 111 -4.66 4.91 2.60
CA ALA A 111 -3.35 4.46 2.16
C ALA A 111 -2.46 4.02 3.35
N MET A 112 -2.49 4.76 4.46
CA MET A 112 -1.82 4.39 5.71
C MET A 112 -2.34 3.07 6.26
N ILE A 113 -3.65 2.83 6.25
CA ILE A 113 -4.23 1.55 6.67
C ILE A 113 -3.78 0.41 5.75
N GLY A 114 -3.69 0.65 4.44
CA GLY A 114 -3.20 -0.35 3.48
C GLY A 114 -1.74 -0.71 3.74
N TYR A 115 -0.90 0.29 3.99
CA TYR A 115 0.50 0.10 4.35
C TYR A 115 0.66 -0.59 5.72
N ALA A 116 -0.16 -0.23 6.72
CA ALA A 116 -0.19 -0.92 8.00
C ALA A 116 -0.57 -2.40 7.85
N GLY A 117 -1.56 -2.71 7.00
CA GLY A 117 -1.92 -4.08 6.65
C GLY A 117 -0.74 -4.83 6.01
N TYR A 118 -0.06 -4.21 5.06
CA TYR A 118 1.14 -4.77 4.43
C TYR A 118 2.24 -5.09 5.46
N GLU A 119 2.58 -4.14 6.33
CA GLU A 119 3.59 -4.32 7.39
C GLU A 119 3.17 -5.39 8.42
N ALA A 120 1.88 -5.48 8.77
CA ALA A 120 1.39 -6.53 9.65
C ALA A 120 1.57 -7.92 9.05
N THR A 121 1.44 -8.04 7.72
CA THR A 121 1.66 -9.32 7.03
C THR A 121 3.12 -9.71 6.87
N CYS A 122 4.09 -8.85 7.24
CA CYS A 122 5.49 -9.24 7.31
C CYS A 122 5.70 -10.49 8.19
N LEU A 123 4.85 -10.69 9.20
CA LEU A 123 4.82 -11.89 10.04
C LEU A 123 4.65 -13.19 9.26
N PHE A 124 3.86 -13.18 8.17
CA PHE A 124 3.60 -14.35 7.33
C PHE A 124 4.61 -14.53 6.20
N ARG A 125 5.50 -13.55 6.01
CA ARG A 125 6.52 -13.53 4.97
C ARG A 125 7.93 -13.76 5.53
N ASP A 126 8.01 -14.04 6.83
CA ASP A 126 9.24 -14.03 7.61
C ASP A 126 10.12 -12.80 7.32
N GLY A 127 9.44 -11.68 7.03
CA GLY A 127 10.04 -10.41 6.67
C GLY A 127 10.01 -9.43 7.84
N CYS A 128 10.79 -8.36 7.74
CA CYS A 128 10.66 -7.18 8.60
C CYS A 128 10.87 -7.43 10.11
N TYR A 129 11.72 -8.41 10.46
CA TYR A 129 12.21 -8.59 11.82
C TYR A 129 13.30 -7.56 12.15
N GLY A 130 13.23 -7.01 13.36
CA GLY A 130 14.19 -6.05 13.90
C GLY A 130 15.40 -6.71 14.56
N PRO A 131 16.15 -5.93 15.37
CA PRO A 131 17.32 -6.44 16.08
C PRO A 131 16.95 -7.58 17.03
N ARG A 132 17.95 -8.42 17.31
CA ARG A 132 17.85 -9.48 18.32
C ARG A 132 17.58 -8.86 19.69
N GLY A 133 16.69 -9.46 20.46
CA GLY A 133 16.32 -8.97 21.79
C GLY A 133 15.80 -10.08 22.70
N GLY A 134 15.64 -9.78 24.00
CA GLY A 134 15.09 -10.74 24.98
C GLY A 134 13.59 -11.03 24.80
N PHE A 135 12.89 -10.14 24.09
CA PHE A 135 11.46 -10.18 23.80
C PHE A 135 11.23 -10.09 22.29
N GLY A 136 10.14 -10.69 21.81
CA GLY A 136 9.80 -10.73 20.39
C GLY A 136 9.40 -12.12 19.92
N LEU A 137 9.31 -12.28 18.60
CA LEU A 137 8.94 -13.54 17.95
C LEU A 137 10.18 -14.31 17.57
N ARG A 138 10.06 -15.64 17.48
CA ARG A 138 11.13 -16.52 17.02
C ARG A 138 10.73 -17.04 15.64
N PRO A 139 11.30 -16.50 14.55
CA PRO A 139 10.99 -16.96 13.20
C PRO A 139 11.48 -18.40 13.03
N ASP A 140 10.80 -19.15 12.17
CA ASP A 140 11.23 -20.51 11.85
C ASP A 140 12.65 -20.48 11.23
N GLY A 141 13.51 -21.38 11.69
CA GLY A 141 14.92 -21.43 11.27
C GLY A 141 15.89 -20.53 12.04
N LEU A 142 15.42 -19.70 12.99
CA LEU A 142 16.27 -18.87 13.83
C LEU A 142 16.28 -19.30 15.30
N GLN A 143 17.46 -19.28 15.92
CA GLN A 143 17.65 -19.60 17.34
C GLN A 143 17.29 -18.43 18.27
N ALA A 144 17.39 -17.20 17.77
CA ALA A 144 17.22 -15.98 18.55
C ALA A 144 15.82 -15.36 18.37
N ARG A 145 15.31 -14.73 19.44
CA ARG A 145 14.11 -13.89 19.38
C ARG A 145 14.44 -12.56 18.69
N MET A 146 13.54 -12.12 17.82
CA MET A 146 13.65 -10.86 17.10
C MET A 146 12.42 -10.00 17.33
N LEU A 147 12.63 -8.69 17.40
CA LEU A 147 11.54 -7.73 17.55
C LEU A 147 10.67 -7.73 16.29
N PRO A 148 9.33 -7.86 16.38
CA PRO A 148 8.45 -7.84 15.21
C PRO A 148 8.21 -6.40 14.75
N VAL A 149 9.22 -5.78 14.13
CA VAL A 149 9.20 -4.36 13.74
C VAL A 149 8.05 -4.05 12.80
N GLY A 150 7.76 -4.91 11.81
CA GLY A 150 6.61 -4.73 10.92
C GLY A 150 5.28 -4.61 11.67
N LEU A 151 5.06 -5.41 12.73
CA LEU A 151 3.84 -5.32 13.55
C LEU A 151 3.79 -4.01 14.34
N LEU A 152 4.91 -3.56 14.89
CA LEU A 152 4.98 -2.28 15.62
C LEU A 152 4.70 -1.10 14.69
N ILE A 153 5.31 -1.09 13.51
CA ILE A 153 5.08 -0.08 12.47
C ILE A 153 3.60 -0.10 12.06
N ALA A 154 3.02 -1.27 11.83
CA ALA A 154 1.61 -1.41 11.49
C ALA A 154 0.69 -0.78 12.54
N VAL A 155 0.94 -1.03 13.83
CA VAL A 155 0.15 -0.44 14.92
C VAL A 155 0.30 1.07 14.96
N ILE A 156 1.52 1.60 14.85
CA ILE A 156 1.79 3.05 14.87
C ILE A 156 1.08 3.74 13.71
N ILE A 157 1.18 3.18 12.51
CA ILE A 157 0.61 3.78 11.30
C ILE A 157 -0.91 3.67 11.31
N ALA A 158 -1.48 2.56 11.76
CA ALA A 158 -2.92 2.43 11.91
C ALA A 158 -3.47 3.43 12.94
N ALA A 159 -2.79 3.60 14.09
CA ALA A 159 -3.16 4.60 15.08
C ALA A 159 -3.06 6.03 14.52
N GLY A 160 -1.99 6.33 13.76
CA GLY A 160 -1.82 7.59 13.06
C GLY A 160 -2.95 7.85 12.04
N ALA A 161 -3.33 6.85 11.26
CA ALA A 161 -4.43 6.96 10.29
C ALA A 161 -5.76 7.30 10.98
N VAL A 162 -6.06 6.63 12.10
CA VAL A 162 -7.25 6.91 12.91
C VAL A 162 -7.19 8.32 13.47
N ALA A 163 -6.04 8.75 14.01
CA ALA A 163 -5.87 10.10 14.54
C ALA A 163 -6.09 11.18 13.47
N VAL A 164 -5.49 11.02 12.29
CA VAL A 164 -5.69 11.94 11.15
C VAL A 164 -7.16 11.99 10.76
N LYS A 165 -7.83 10.84 10.63
CA LYS A 165 -9.26 10.82 10.25
C LYS A 165 -10.15 11.46 11.32
N GLN A 166 -9.83 11.28 12.60
CA GLN A 166 -10.54 11.95 13.69
C GLN A 166 -10.34 13.47 13.67
N MET A 167 -9.13 13.95 13.35
CA MET A 167 -8.85 15.38 13.21
C MET A 167 -9.62 16.00 12.04
N GLU A 168 -9.71 15.29 10.92
CA GLU A 168 -10.48 15.69 9.73
C GLU A 168 -11.97 15.83 10.08
N GLN A 169 -12.55 14.82 10.77
CA GLN A 169 -13.94 14.84 11.20
C GLN A 169 -14.25 15.95 12.22
N ARG A 170 -13.26 16.38 13.00
CA ARG A 170 -13.40 17.48 13.97
C ARG A 170 -13.18 18.85 13.35
N GLY A 171 -12.93 18.95 12.04
CA GLY A 171 -12.61 20.22 11.38
C GLY A 171 -11.32 20.86 11.89
N SER A 172 -10.40 20.06 12.44
CA SER A 172 -9.14 20.54 13.04
C SER A 172 -7.97 20.53 12.05
N LEU A 173 -8.19 20.03 10.83
CA LEU A 173 -7.25 20.13 9.71
C LEU A 173 -7.73 21.27 8.79
N PRO A 174 -6.83 22.18 8.37
CA PRO A 174 -7.15 23.29 7.48
C PRO A 174 -7.49 22.83 6.06
#